data_AF-A0A9P0P4M4-F1
#
_entry.id   AF-A0A9P0P4M4-F1
#
_cell.length_a   1.000
_cell.length_b   1.000
_cell.length_c   1.000
_cell.angle_alpha   90.00
_cell.angle_beta   90.00
_cell.angle_gamma   90.00
#
_symmetry.space_group_name_H-M   'P 1'
#
loop_
_entity.id
_entity.type
_entity.pdbx_description
1 polymer ?
#
loop_
_entity_poly.entity_id
_entity_poly.type
_entity_poly.pdbx_seq_one_letter_code
_entity_poly.pdbx_strand_id
1 'polypeptide(L)'
;MTGLEDDDISEIELEKSEYANKRNELMQNSQVPSLSDATRVLGKPLANLVFNQCQSALRVNFGLESPLQGPKGDMWVAPSDLLIGKVALTPPLTRKHIQALTHEGIMAIGHGIEQKFINEMEDEKAIALAHQRRILLESFDDIVRAEVKDAEQREKAAARREIERLTQDFENTLVLSLNNLEDNLRHEYQTLIQTQEEEEAQRWMKRMEEEVQKTVEEMTAQYLEKMAIQEEVLSKYFKHELSKAEIHRQYDLGKQDAKFRYRLRQLKHNLECKNLANMMYIICMERRKCYEEKLRIEKYYVAEISKLKGTIESKKSVIKKLNKEMVVKKQEKNQNSMRIFKLAV
;
A
#
# COMPACT_ATOMS: atom_id res chain seq x y z
N MET A 1 4.49 30.96 109.50
CA MET A 1 3.69 30.01 110.29
C MET A 1 4.20 28.61 109.97
N THR A 2 5.03 28.11 110.89
CA THR A 2 5.19 26.71 111.34
C THR A 2 4.84 25.54 110.40
N GLY A 3 5.86 24.69 110.19
CA GLY A 3 5.80 23.29 109.78
C GLY A 3 7.19 22.86 109.28
N LEU A 4 8.18 22.64 110.15
CA LEU A 4 8.57 21.33 110.74
C LEU A 4 8.83 20.30 109.61
N GLU A 5 10.09 20.18 109.18
CA GLU A 5 11.05 19.15 109.63
C GLU A 5 10.64 17.75 109.15
N ASP A 6 11.31 17.28 108.09
CA ASP A 6 11.61 15.86 107.91
C ASP A 6 13.11 15.76 107.59
N ASP A 7 13.83 15.07 108.46
CA ASP A 7 15.24 14.74 108.35
C ASP A 7 15.48 13.82 107.14
N ASP A 8 16.26 14.29 106.16
CA ASP A 8 16.83 13.47 105.10
C ASP A 8 17.86 12.49 105.71
N ILE A 9 17.37 11.30 106.09
CA ILE A 9 18.21 10.13 106.29
C ILE A 9 18.82 9.79 104.92
N SER A 10 20.06 10.19 104.70
CA SER A 10 20.86 9.75 103.56
C SER A 10 21.15 8.25 103.73
N GLU A 11 20.27 7.41 103.18
CA GLU A 11 20.50 5.99 103.06
C GLU A 11 21.66 5.78 102.08
N ILE A 12 22.79 5.30 102.58
CA ILE A 12 23.97 4.99 101.75
C ILE A 12 23.60 3.76 100.92
N GLU A 13 23.11 3.98 99.70
CA GLU A 13 22.94 2.93 98.70
C GLU A 13 24.32 2.47 98.23
N LEU A 14 24.83 1.39 98.84
CA LEU A 14 25.94 0.64 98.26
C LEU A 14 25.51 0.14 96.88
N GLU A 15 26.23 0.54 95.83
CA GLU A 15 26.03 0.08 94.45
C GLU A 15 25.96 -1.45 94.43
N LYS A 16 24.74 -1.97 94.28
CA LYS A 16 24.50 -3.41 94.10
C LYS A 16 25.07 -3.79 92.74
N SER A 17 25.81 -4.90 92.68
CA SER A 17 26.50 -5.31 91.44
C SER A 17 25.53 -5.40 90.25
N GLU A 18 26.00 -5.13 89.04
CA GLU A 18 25.17 -5.13 87.81
C GLU A 18 24.31 -6.40 87.66
N TYR A 19 24.81 -7.53 88.18
CA TYR A 19 24.10 -8.80 88.22
C TYR A 19 22.83 -8.75 89.10
N ALA A 20 22.88 -8.08 90.25
CA ALA A 20 21.74 -7.92 91.15
C ALA A 20 20.64 -7.03 90.53
N ASN A 21 21.03 -5.96 89.82
CA ASN A 21 20.08 -5.07 89.14
C ASN A 21 19.39 -5.78 87.98
N LYS A 22 20.15 -6.49 87.14
CA LYS A 22 19.60 -7.28 86.02
C LYS A 22 18.70 -8.41 86.50
N ARG A 23 19.00 -9.04 87.64
CA ARG A 23 18.13 -10.05 88.26
C ARG A 23 16.84 -9.45 88.81
N ASN A 24 16.88 -8.29 89.47
CA ASN A 24 15.67 -7.62 89.94
C ASN A 24 14.74 -7.23 88.80
N GLU A 25 15.30 -6.77 87.68
CA GLU A 25 14.56 -6.49 86.44
C GLU A 25 13.90 -7.76 85.87
N LEU A 26 14.63 -8.88 85.83
CA LEU A 26 14.10 -10.18 85.39
C LEU A 26 13.05 -10.77 86.35
N MET A 27 13.16 -10.50 87.66
CA MET A 27 12.19 -10.90 88.68
C MET A 27 10.91 -10.05 88.60
N GLN A 28 11.02 -8.74 88.38
CA GLN A 28 9.85 -7.86 88.15
C GLN A 28 9.11 -8.21 86.86
N ASN A 29 9.83 -8.61 85.82
CA ASN A 29 9.25 -9.05 84.54
C ASN A 29 8.74 -10.51 84.55
N SER A 30 8.74 -11.19 85.72
CA SER A 30 8.29 -12.58 85.89
C SER A 30 8.99 -13.61 84.99
N GLN A 31 10.21 -13.33 84.53
CA GLN A 31 10.98 -14.22 83.63
C GLN A 31 11.82 -15.25 84.38
N VAL A 32 11.94 -15.15 85.70
CA VAL A 32 12.63 -16.14 86.55
C VAL A 32 11.61 -16.81 87.47
N PRO A 33 11.48 -18.15 87.44
CA PRO A 33 10.53 -18.87 88.29
C PRO A 33 10.84 -18.65 89.78
N SER A 34 9.82 -18.37 90.59
CA SER A 34 9.99 -18.33 92.03
C SER A 34 10.29 -19.74 92.58
N LEU A 35 10.88 -19.82 93.78
CA LEU A 35 11.14 -21.09 94.46
C LEU A 35 9.85 -21.90 94.67
N SER A 36 8.73 -21.23 94.90
CA SER A 36 7.39 -21.82 94.93
C SER A 36 6.92 -22.36 93.57
N ASP A 37 7.22 -21.66 92.47
CA ASP A 37 6.85 -22.10 91.12
C ASP A 37 7.67 -23.33 90.70
N ALA A 38 8.97 -23.34 90.99
CA ALA A 38 9.84 -24.49 90.74
C ALA A 38 9.35 -25.73 91.52
N THR A 39 8.97 -25.54 92.79
CA THR A 39 8.47 -26.64 93.63
C THR A 39 7.08 -27.12 93.20
N ARG A 40 6.22 -26.23 92.68
CA ARG A 40 4.89 -26.56 92.15
C ARG A 40 4.98 -27.33 90.81
N VAL A 41 5.90 -26.93 89.92
CA VAL A 41 6.02 -27.52 88.57
C VAL A 41 6.81 -28.83 88.57
N LEU A 42 7.92 -28.90 89.31
CA LEU A 42 8.80 -30.08 89.32
C LEU A 42 8.42 -31.11 90.40
N GLY A 43 7.62 -30.71 91.39
CA GLY A 43 7.33 -31.51 92.58
C GLY A 43 8.46 -31.46 93.61
N LYS A 44 8.08 -31.57 94.89
CA LYS A 44 8.98 -31.41 96.05
C LYS A 44 10.25 -32.31 96.01
N PRO A 45 10.20 -33.59 95.59
CA PRO A 45 11.38 -34.45 95.57
C PRO A 45 12.39 -34.04 94.48
N LEU A 46 11.90 -33.65 93.30
CA LEU A 46 12.73 -33.35 92.14
C LEU A 46 13.36 -31.96 92.26
N ALA A 47 12.60 -30.98 92.77
CA ALA A 47 13.11 -29.65 93.07
C ALA A 47 14.28 -29.71 94.07
N ASN A 48 14.16 -30.51 95.13
CA ASN A 48 15.24 -30.70 96.11
C ASN A 48 16.49 -31.34 95.52
N LEU A 49 16.36 -32.26 94.56
CA LEU A 49 17.52 -32.85 93.86
C LEU A 49 18.28 -31.80 93.06
N VAL A 50 17.56 -30.95 92.31
CA VAL A 50 18.16 -29.87 91.51
C VAL A 50 18.82 -28.83 92.42
N PHE A 51 18.17 -28.42 93.51
CA PHE A 51 18.75 -27.50 94.48
C PHE A 51 20.00 -28.07 95.19
N ASN A 52 20.02 -29.38 95.44
CA ASN A 52 21.20 -30.06 95.99
C ASN A 52 22.34 -30.24 94.99
N GLN A 53 22.12 -30.09 93.69
CA GLN A 53 23.20 -30.11 92.69
C GLN A 53 23.72 -28.70 92.35
N CYS A 54 23.05 -27.63 92.81
CA CYS A 54 23.56 -26.28 92.63
C CYS A 54 24.86 -26.04 93.43
N GLN A 55 25.78 -25.32 92.78
CA GLN A 55 27.05 -24.88 93.34
C GLN A 55 26.84 -24.04 94.61
N SER A 56 27.68 -24.22 95.63
CA SER A 56 27.49 -23.61 96.97
C SER A 56 27.33 -22.08 96.93
N ALA A 57 28.07 -21.40 96.07
CA ALA A 57 27.97 -19.94 95.87
C ALA A 57 26.58 -19.49 95.34
N LEU A 58 25.86 -20.35 94.63
CA LEU A 58 24.52 -20.06 94.13
C LEU A 58 23.44 -20.35 95.17
N ARG A 59 23.65 -21.29 96.10
CA ARG A 59 22.67 -21.63 97.15
C ARG A 59 22.36 -20.46 98.08
N VAL A 60 23.37 -19.67 98.42
CA VAL A 60 23.24 -18.43 99.18
C VAL A 60 22.33 -17.43 98.45
N ASN A 61 22.53 -17.28 97.13
CA ASN A 61 21.77 -16.35 96.29
C ASN A 61 20.33 -16.79 96.01
N PHE A 62 20.03 -18.09 96.13
CA PHE A 62 18.68 -18.65 96.02
C PHE A 62 17.92 -18.67 97.36
N GLY A 63 18.53 -18.22 98.47
CA GLY A 63 17.88 -18.22 99.79
C GLY A 63 17.64 -19.63 100.35
N LEU A 64 18.41 -20.62 99.88
CA LEU A 64 18.31 -22.03 100.29
C LEU A 64 19.11 -22.35 101.56
N GLU A 65 20.01 -21.45 102.00
CA GLU A 65 20.70 -21.55 103.29
C GLU A 65 20.07 -20.60 104.30
N SER A 66 19.72 -21.12 105.49
CA SER A 66 19.17 -20.32 106.58
C SER A 66 20.21 -19.30 107.07
N PRO A 67 19.86 -18.01 107.21
CA PRO A 67 20.81 -17.02 107.70
C PRO A 67 21.14 -17.29 109.16
N LEU A 68 22.43 -17.59 109.42
CA LEU A 68 23.12 -17.56 110.72
C LEU A 68 22.79 -18.69 111.72
N GLN A 69 23.63 -19.73 111.73
CA GLN A 69 23.83 -20.56 112.93
C GLN A 69 24.78 -19.81 113.89
N GLY A 70 24.25 -19.33 115.01
CA GLY A 70 25.06 -18.77 116.10
C GLY A 70 26.03 -19.81 116.72
N PRO A 71 27.13 -19.36 117.34
CA PRO A 71 28.21 -20.24 117.79
C PRO A 71 27.75 -21.17 118.92
N LYS A 72 27.78 -22.48 118.67
CA LYS A 72 27.63 -23.52 119.69
C LYS A 72 29.01 -23.93 120.19
N GLY A 73 29.45 -23.38 121.33
CA GLY A 73 30.65 -23.87 122.02
C GLY A 73 31.23 -22.86 123.02
N ASP A 74 31.45 -23.31 124.25
CA ASP A 74 31.96 -22.56 125.40
C ASP A 74 33.30 -21.85 125.13
N MET A 75 33.27 -20.52 125.08
CA MET A 75 34.45 -19.64 125.06
C MET A 75 34.90 -19.28 126.50
N TRP A 76 35.17 -20.29 127.32
CA TRP A 76 35.85 -20.08 128.59
C TRP A 76 36.84 -21.21 128.89
N VAL A 77 38.13 -20.95 128.63
CA VAL A 77 39.24 -21.79 129.06
C VAL A 77 39.88 -21.10 130.27
N ALA A 78 39.93 -21.78 131.42
CA ALA A 78 40.47 -21.24 132.66
C ALA A 78 42.00 -21.03 132.55
N PRO A 79 42.57 -19.92 133.07
CA PRO A 79 44.00 -19.60 132.96
C PRO A 79 44.97 -20.62 133.57
N SER A 80 44.48 -21.56 134.38
CA SER A 80 45.25 -22.63 135.02
C SER A 80 45.56 -23.82 134.10
N ASP A 81 44.84 -24.00 132.99
CA ASP A 81 45.05 -25.14 132.06
C ASP A 81 46.02 -24.81 130.90
N LEU A 82 46.44 -23.55 130.76
CA LEU A 82 47.43 -23.12 129.76
C LEU A 82 48.89 -23.41 130.14
N LEU A 83 49.13 -23.86 131.39
CA LEU A 83 50.48 -23.98 131.97
C LEU A 83 50.93 -25.42 132.28
N ILE A 84 50.10 -26.42 131.95
CA ILE A 84 50.47 -27.83 132.14
C ILE A 84 51.19 -28.33 130.87
N GLY A 85 52.54 -28.37 130.90
CA GLY A 85 53.36 -29.10 129.92
C GLY A 85 54.32 -28.30 129.02
N LYS A 86 54.47 -26.98 129.18
CA LYS A 86 55.32 -26.13 128.29
C LYS A 86 56.52 -25.43 128.94
N VAL A 87 56.91 -25.79 130.16
CA VAL A 87 58.14 -25.26 130.79
C VAL A 87 59.21 -26.35 130.84
N ALA A 88 59.88 -26.55 129.71
CA ALA A 88 61.20 -27.20 129.66
C ALA A 88 62.22 -26.10 129.34
N LEU A 89 62.77 -25.47 130.38
CA LEU A 89 63.95 -24.62 130.26
C LEU A 89 65.14 -25.52 129.87
N THR A 90 65.39 -25.67 128.58
CA THR A 90 66.60 -26.29 128.05
C THR A 90 67.79 -25.33 128.19
N PRO A 91 68.97 -25.81 128.61
CA PRO A 91 70.13 -24.97 128.95
C PRO A 91 70.72 -24.25 127.73
N PRO A 92 71.49 -23.15 127.92
CA PRO A 92 71.94 -22.29 126.83
C PRO A 92 72.78 -23.04 125.80
N LEU A 93 72.35 -22.96 124.53
CA LEU A 93 72.97 -23.58 123.36
C LEU A 93 74.44 -23.13 123.22
N THR A 94 75.32 -24.11 123.03
CA THR A 94 76.76 -23.91 122.86
C THR A 94 77.08 -23.14 121.57
N ARG A 95 78.16 -22.32 121.57
CA ARG A 95 78.60 -21.46 120.46
C ARG A 95 78.66 -22.15 119.07
N LYS A 96 78.95 -23.46 119.03
CA LYS A 96 78.97 -24.26 117.79
C LYS A 96 77.57 -24.43 117.16
N HIS A 97 76.53 -24.58 117.99
CA HIS A 97 75.14 -24.68 117.51
C HIS A 97 74.64 -23.36 116.94
N ILE A 98 75.00 -22.25 117.57
CA ILE A 98 74.67 -20.90 117.05
C ILE A 98 75.33 -20.68 115.69
N GLN A 99 76.61 -21.06 115.51
CA GLN A 99 77.29 -20.96 114.21
C GLN A 99 76.67 -21.87 113.13
N ALA A 100 76.29 -23.11 113.47
CA ALA A 100 75.62 -24.02 112.53
C ALA A 100 74.26 -23.48 112.09
N LEU A 101 73.43 -23.01 113.04
CA LEU A 101 72.15 -22.36 112.74
C LEU A 101 72.32 -21.06 111.95
N THR A 102 73.40 -20.32 112.18
CA THR A 102 73.71 -19.10 111.39
C THR A 102 74.09 -19.46 109.96
N HIS A 103 74.91 -20.50 109.74
CA HIS A 103 75.25 -20.99 108.41
C HIS A 103 74.01 -21.55 107.69
N GLU A 104 73.18 -22.33 108.39
CA GLU A 104 71.90 -22.82 107.88
C GLU A 104 70.96 -21.67 107.51
N GLY A 105 70.88 -20.62 108.34
CA GLY A 105 70.13 -19.40 108.04
C GLY A 105 70.67 -18.67 106.81
N ILE A 106 71.99 -18.54 106.66
CA ILE A 106 72.61 -17.94 105.47
C ILE A 106 72.31 -18.79 104.22
N MET A 107 72.36 -20.12 104.31
CA MET A 107 72.02 -21.01 103.20
C MET A 107 70.54 -20.94 102.84
N ALA A 108 69.64 -20.87 103.83
CA ALA A 108 68.20 -20.72 103.60
C ALA A 108 67.88 -19.36 102.96
N ILE A 109 68.54 -18.28 103.40
CA ILE A 109 68.43 -16.96 102.77
C ILE A 109 68.98 -16.99 101.35
N GLY A 110 70.16 -17.59 101.14
CA GLY A 110 70.78 -17.74 99.82
C GLY A 110 69.92 -18.53 98.84
N HIS A 111 69.38 -19.66 99.28
CA HIS A 111 68.45 -20.47 98.50
C HIS A 111 67.14 -19.72 98.22
N GLY A 112 66.64 -18.95 99.19
CA GLY A 112 65.47 -18.09 99.01
C GLY A 112 65.70 -16.97 97.98
N ILE A 113 66.91 -16.39 97.93
CA ILE A 113 67.30 -15.38 96.93
C ILE A 113 67.46 -16.04 95.56
N GLU A 114 68.13 -17.18 95.48
CA GLU A 114 68.33 -17.94 94.23
C GLU A 114 66.99 -18.38 93.64
N GLN A 115 66.09 -18.93 94.45
CA GLN A 115 64.76 -19.34 94.00
C GLN A 115 63.93 -18.15 93.52
N LYS A 116 64.02 -16.99 94.21
CA LYS A 116 63.37 -15.76 93.74
C LYS A 116 63.93 -15.31 92.40
N PHE A 117 65.26 -15.32 92.23
CA PHE A 117 65.90 -14.96 90.97
C PHE A 117 65.53 -15.91 89.84
N ILE A 118 65.48 -17.22 90.10
CA ILE A 118 65.03 -18.22 89.12
C ILE A 118 63.58 -17.95 88.72
N ASN A 119 62.69 -17.73 89.68
CA ASN A 119 61.28 -17.45 89.41
C ASN A 119 61.12 -16.13 88.63
N GLU A 120 61.85 -15.06 89.01
CA GLU A 120 61.84 -13.77 88.30
C GLU A 120 62.32 -13.94 86.85
N MET A 121 63.40 -14.71 86.63
CA MET A 121 63.90 -15.02 85.28
C MET A 121 62.91 -15.87 84.47
N GLU A 122 62.23 -16.83 85.10
CA GLU A 122 61.19 -17.65 84.45
C GLU A 122 59.96 -16.81 84.08
N ASP A 123 59.55 -15.89 84.96
CA ASP A 123 58.46 -14.94 84.71
C ASP A 123 58.82 -13.97 83.58
N GLU A 124 60.03 -13.39 83.59
CA GLU A 124 60.52 -12.54 82.49
C GLU A 124 60.55 -13.29 81.16
N LYS A 125 61.02 -14.55 81.16
CA LYS A 125 61.02 -15.41 79.98
C LYS A 125 59.60 -15.71 79.50
N ALA A 126 58.67 -15.99 80.41
CA ALA A 126 57.27 -16.23 80.07
C ALA A 126 56.61 -14.98 79.46
N ILE A 127 56.88 -13.80 80.03
CA ILE A 127 56.41 -12.51 79.51
C ILE A 127 56.99 -12.25 78.12
N ALA A 128 58.30 -12.45 77.91
CA ALA A 128 58.95 -12.26 76.62
C ALA A 128 58.38 -13.21 75.54
N LEU A 129 58.17 -14.50 75.88
CA LEU A 129 57.55 -15.47 74.98
C LEU A 129 56.09 -15.13 74.66
N ALA A 130 55.32 -14.68 75.65
CA ALA A 130 53.95 -14.23 75.44
C ALA A 130 53.90 -12.99 74.52
N HIS A 131 54.80 -12.04 74.72
CA HIS A 131 54.94 -10.86 73.88
C HIS A 131 55.32 -11.22 72.44
N GLN A 132 56.31 -12.11 72.24
CA GLN A 132 56.71 -12.58 70.93
C GLN A 132 55.59 -13.34 70.21
N ARG A 133 54.85 -14.20 70.94
CA ARG A 133 53.68 -14.91 70.40
C ARG A 133 52.60 -13.94 69.96
N ARG A 134 52.35 -12.89 70.75
CA ARG A 134 51.38 -11.83 70.39
C ARG A 134 51.79 -11.12 69.11
N ILE A 135 53.05 -10.67 69.00
CA ILE A 135 53.56 -10.03 67.78
C ILE A 135 53.44 -10.96 66.58
N LEU A 136 53.80 -12.24 66.74
CA LEU A 136 53.72 -13.20 65.64
C LEU A 136 52.28 -13.41 65.17
N LEU A 137 51.33 -13.54 66.10
CA LEU A 137 49.90 -13.67 65.78
C LEU A 137 49.36 -12.40 65.10
N GLU A 138 49.68 -11.21 65.61
CA GLU A 138 49.29 -9.94 65.00
C GLU A 138 49.85 -9.81 63.57
N SER A 139 51.13 -10.17 63.36
CA SER A 139 51.75 -10.15 62.03
C SER A 139 51.13 -11.18 61.07
N PHE A 140 50.74 -12.35 61.58
CA PHE A 140 50.08 -13.37 60.78
C PHE A 140 48.67 -12.94 60.38
N ASP A 141 47.92 -12.36 61.32
CA ASP A 141 46.60 -11.80 61.03
C ASP A 141 46.68 -10.66 60.00
N ASP A 142 47.72 -9.82 60.04
CA ASP A 142 47.95 -8.79 59.03
C ASP A 142 48.25 -9.37 57.65
N ILE A 143 49.07 -10.43 57.58
CA ILE A 143 49.36 -11.14 56.32
C ILE A 143 48.08 -11.79 55.76
N VAL A 144 47.31 -12.48 56.60
CA VAL A 144 46.05 -13.12 56.19
C VAL A 144 45.04 -12.08 55.72
N ARG A 145 44.90 -10.95 56.44
CA ARG A 145 44.02 -9.85 56.02
C ARG A 145 44.45 -9.25 54.69
N ALA A 146 45.75 -9.08 54.47
CA ALA A 146 46.28 -8.59 53.21
C ALA A 146 45.99 -9.54 52.05
N GLU A 147 46.22 -10.86 52.24
CA GLU A 147 45.98 -11.87 51.20
C GLU A 147 44.49 -12.03 50.90
N VAL A 148 43.62 -12.02 51.91
CA VAL A 148 42.16 -12.05 51.72
C VAL A 148 41.68 -10.83 50.94
N LYS A 149 42.21 -9.65 51.24
CA LYS A 149 41.88 -8.42 50.52
C LYS A 149 42.37 -8.45 49.07
N ASP A 150 43.56 -8.98 48.82
CA ASP A 150 44.09 -9.16 47.46
C ASP A 150 43.26 -10.17 46.66
N ALA A 151 42.92 -11.32 47.26
CA ALA A 151 42.04 -12.32 46.65
C ALA A 151 40.65 -11.73 46.33
N GLU A 152 40.06 -10.97 47.26
CA GLU A 152 38.78 -10.29 47.04
C GLU A 152 38.88 -9.27 45.88
N GLN A 153 39.98 -8.53 45.78
CA GLN A 153 40.20 -7.59 44.68
C GLN A 153 40.36 -8.31 43.33
N ARG A 154 41.10 -9.43 43.30
CA ARG A 154 41.26 -10.26 42.10
C ARG A 154 39.92 -10.83 41.62
N GLU A 155 39.12 -11.39 42.53
CA GLU A 155 37.79 -11.92 42.21
C GLU A 155 36.83 -10.81 41.74
N LYS A 156 36.83 -9.65 42.41
CA LYS A 156 36.04 -8.48 41.96
C LYS A 156 36.46 -8.02 40.56
N ALA A 157 37.75 -8.00 40.26
CA ALA A 157 38.25 -7.62 38.94
C ALA A 157 37.87 -8.66 37.87
N ALA A 158 37.95 -9.96 38.19
CA ALA A 158 37.52 -11.03 37.30
C ALA A 158 36.01 -10.97 37.01
N ALA A 159 35.19 -10.81 38.05
CA ALA A 159 33.74 -10.67 37.92
C ALA A 159 33.36 -9.43 37.10
N ARG A 160 34.04 -8.29 37.30
CA ARG A 160 33.80 -7.07 36.48
C ARG A 160 34.09 -7.30 35.00
N ARG A 161 35.22 -7.95 34.68
CA ARG A 161 35.56 -8.27 33.29
C ARG A 161 34.53 -9.19 32.64
N GLU A 162 34.04 -10.19 33.38
CA GLU A 162 33.03 -11.09 32.85
C GLU A 162 31.68 -10.39 32.65
N ILE A 163 31.29 -9.50 33.58
CA ILE A 163 30.10 -8.66 33.41
C ILE A 163 30.23 -7.75 32.19
N GLU A 164 31.38 -7.10 32.01
CA GLU A 164 31.66 -6.25 30.84
C GLU A 164 31.59 -7.06 29.53
N ARG A 165 32.20 -8.25 29.52
CA ARG A 165 32.16 -9.18 28.38
C ARG A 165 30.73 -9.60 28.02
N LEU A 166 29.95 -10.02 29.02
CA LEU A 166 28.55 -10.44 28.82
C LEU A 166 27.67 -9.26 28.38
N THR A 167 27.93 -8.06 28.91
CA THR A 167 27.22 -6.85 28.51
C THR A 167 27.50 -6.52 27.05
N GLN A 168 28.77 -6.60 26.63
CA GLN A 168 29.17 -6.37 25.25
C GLN A 168 28.60 -7.43 24.29
N ASP A 169 28.61 -8.70 24.68
CA ASP A 169 27.99 -9.78 23.89
C ASP A 169 26.48 -9.57 23.74
N PHE A 170 25.81 -9.13 24.81
CA PHE A 170 24.39 -8.80 24.80
C PHE A 170 24.09 -7.60 23.89
N GLU A 171 24.87 -6.51 24.00
CA GLU A 171 24.74 -5.33 23.14
C GLU A 171 24.94 -5.68 21.67
N ASN A 172 25.96 -6.47 21.35
CA ASN A 172 26.21 -6.93 19.97
C ASN A 172 25.04 -7.77 19.45
N THR A 173 24.52 -8.70 20.26
CA THR A 173 23.38 -9.53 19.89
C THR A 173 22.12 -8.69 19.69
N LEU A 174 21.90 -7.69 20.55
CA LEU A 174 20.77 -6.77 20.45
C LEU A 174 20.85 -5.95 19.16
N VAL A 175 22.01 -5.37 18.84
CA VAL A 175 22.23 -4.62 17.59
C VAL A 175 21.99 -5.50 16.37
N LEU A 176 22.52 -6.72 16.35
CA LEU A 176 22.28 -7.66 15.25
C LEU A 176 20.78 -8.00 15.11
N SER A 177 20.08 -8.22 16.23
CA SER A 177 18.65 -8.51 16.21
C SER A 177 17.80 -7.34 15.73
N LEU A 178 18.18 -6.11 16.11
CA LEU A 178 17.52 -4.88 15.67
C LEU A 178 17.75 -4.62 14.19
N ASN A 179 18.98 -4.79 13.69
CA ASN A 179 19.29 -4.65 12.28
C ASN A 179 18.55 -5.68 11.43
N ASN A 180 18.51 -6.95 11.87
CA ASN A 180 17.75 -7.98 11.17
C ASN A 180 16.25 -7.67 11.14
N LEU A 181 15.69 -7.15 12.24
CA LEU A 181 14.29 -6.73 12.29
C LEU A 181 14.04 -5.54 11.34
N GLU A 182 14.94 -4.55 11.33
CA GLU A 182 14.86 -3.40 10.44
C GLU A 182 14.92 -3.83 8.96
N ASP A 183 15.86 -4.71 8.60
CA ASP A 183 16.00 -5.22 7.24
C ASP A 183 14.76 -6.01 6.80
N ASN A 184 14.21 -6.85 7.69
CA ASN A 184 12.96 -7.56 7.42
C ASN A 184 11.79 -6.60 7.21
N LEU A 185 11.63 -5.60 8.07
CA LEU A 185 10.58 -4.58 7.91
C LEU A 185 10.76 -3.78 6.61
N ARG A 186 12.00 -3.38 6.28
CA ARG A 186 12.30 -2.70 5.01
C ARG A 186 11.91 -3.57 3.82
N HIS A 187 12.21 -4.87 3.86
CA HIS A 187 11.84 -5.80 2.80
C HIS A 187 10.32 -5.97 2.68
N GLU A 188 9.60 -6.12 3.80
CA GLU A 188 8.13 -6.20 3.81
C GLU A 188 7.48 -4.92 3.27
N TYR A 189 7.97 -3.74 3.67
CA TYR A 189 7.47 -2.48 3.13
C TYR A 189 7.78 -2.32 1.65
N GLN A 190 8.96 -2.70 1.20
CA GLN A 190 9.33 -2.61 -0.21
C GLN A 190 8.46 -3.53 -1.08
N THR A 191 8.22 -4.76 -0.63
CA THR A 191 7.34 -5.70 -1.34
C THR A 191 5.90 -5.20 -1.33
N LEU A 192 5.39 -4.66 -0.21
CA LEU A 192 4.07 -4.04 -0.15
C LEU A 192 3.94 -2.85 -1.12
N ILE A 193 4.92 -1.94 -1.14
CA ILE A 193 4.93 -0.79 -2.07
C ILE A 193 4.91 -1.29 -3.51
N GLN A 194 5.76 -2.26 -3.87
CA GLN A 194 5.79 -2.82 -5.23
C GLN A 194 4.43 -3.43 -5.63
N THR A 195 3.81 -4.20 -4.74
CA THR A 195 2.48 -4.77 -5.02
C THR A 195 1.42 -3.69 -5.21
N GLN A 196 1.43 -2.62 -4.40
CA GLN A 196 0.49 -1.50 -4.56
C GLN A 196 0.75 -0.71 -5.84
N GLU A 197 2.01 -0.49 -6.21
CA GLU A 197 2.39 0.16 -7.47
C GLU A 197 1.91 -0.64 -8.67
N GLU A 198 2.07 -1.97 -8.66
CA GLU A 198 1.58 -2.87 -9.70
C GLU A 198 0.04 -2.86 -9.80
N GLU A 199 -0.66 -2.92 -8.66
CA GLU A 199 -2.12 -2.85 -8.61
C GLU A 199 -2.67 -1.52 -9.14
N GLU A 200 -2.07 -0.39 -8.74
CA GLU A 200 -2.47 0.92 -9.25
C GLU A 200 -2.11 1.06 -10.73
N ALA A 201 -0.95 0.58 -11.18
CA ALA A 201 -0.57 0.60 -12.60
C ALA A 201 -1.56 -0.21 -13.46
N GLN A 202 -1.97 -1.41 -13.01
CA GLN A 202 -3.00 -2.20 -13.68
C GLN A 202 -4.35 -1.49 -13.70
N ARG A 203 -4.75 -0.86 -12.59
CA ARG A 203 -6.00 -0.08 -12.51
C ARG A 203 -5.98 1.10 -13.48
N TRP A 204 -4.87 1.81 -13.59
CA TRP A 204 -4.70 2.93 -14.52
C TRP A 204 -4.67 2.47 -15.97
N MET A 205 -3.99 1.37 -16.29
CA MET A 205 -4.03 0.80 -17.64
C MET A 205 -5.45 0.44 -18.06
N LYS A 206 -6.21 -0.25 -17.20
CA LYS A 206 -7.59 -0.62 -17.50
C LYS A 206 -8.48 0.61 -17.74
N ARG A 207 -8.37 1.64 -16.90
CA ARG A 207 -9.11 2.90 -17.10
C ARG A 207 -8.71 3.61 -18.39
N MET A 208 -7.43 3.59 -18.72
CA MET A 208 -6.93 4.17 -19.97
C MET A 208 -7.49 3.42 -21.18
N GLU A 209 -7.51 2.09 -21.15
CA GLU A 209 -8.10 1.25 -22.20
C GLU A 209 -9.61 1.53 -22.36
N GLU A 210 -10.35 1.64 -21.26
CA GLU A 210 -11.79 1.97 -21.27
C GLU A 210 -12.05 3.35 -21.89
N GLU A 211 -11.28 4.38 -21.51
CA GLU A 211 -11.43 5.73 -22.09
C GLU A 211 -10.98 5.78 -23.56
N VAL A 212 -9.91 5.08 -23.93
CA VAL A 212 -9.51 4.96 -25.35
C VAL A 212 -10.62 4.29 -26.15
N GLN A 213 -11.18 3.19 -25.68
CA GLN A 213 -12.29 2.51 -26.35
C GLN A 213 -13.50 3.44 -26.54
N LYS A 214 -13.86 4.18 -25.49
CA LYS A 214 -14.95 5.15 -25.55
C LYS A 214 -14.69 6.27 -26.56
N THR A 215 -13.49 6.84 -26.58
CA THR A 215 -13.13 7.88 -27.57
C THR A 215 -13.14 7.35 -29.00
N VAL A 216 -12.71 6.10 -29.22
CA VAL A 216 -12.77 5.43 -30.54
C VAL A 216 -14.22 5.24 -30.97
N GLU A 217 -15.10 4.79 -30.08
CA GLU A 217 -16.53 4.64 -30.36
C GLU A 217 -17.19 5.99 -30.70
N GLU A 218 -16.93 7.03 -29.90
CA GLU A 218 -17.44 8.39 -30.13
C GLU A 218 -16.94 8.95 -31.47
N MET A 219 -15.65 8.84 -31.77
CA MET A 219 -15.09 9.27 -33.05
C MET A 219 -15.70 8.49 -34.21
N THR A 220 -15.81 7.18 -34.09
CA THR A 220 -16.39 6.33 -35.14
C THR A 220 -17.83 6.70 -35.41
N ALA A 221 -18.63 6.93 -34.37
CA ALA A 221 -20.01 7.40 -34.50
C ALA A 221 -20.08 8.75 -35.24
N GLN A 222 -19.24 9.72 -34.88
CA GLN A 222 -19.17 11.01 -35.57
C GLN A 222 -18.74 10.88 -37.04
N TYR A 223 -17.80 9.97 -37.34
CA TYR A 223 -17.40 9.72 -38.72
C TYR A 223 -18.52 9.09 -39.54
N LEU A 224 -19.23 8.11 -38.99
CA LEU A 224 -20.38 7.48 -39.66
C LEU A 224 -21.50 8.49 -39.91
N GLU A 225 -21.79 9.37 -38.96
CA GLU A 225 -22.76 10.47 -39.14
C GLU A 225 -22.34 11.41 -40.28
N LYS A 226 -21.07 11.85 -40.28
CA LYS A 226 -20.53 12.69 -41.36
C LYS A 226 -20.59 12.01 -42.72
N MET A 227 -20.30 10.71 -42.78
CA MET A 227 -20.39 9.90 -44.00
C MET A 227 -21.84 9.82 -44.51
N ALA A 228 -22.82 9.59 -43.62
CA ALA A 228 -24.23 9.56 -43.98
C ALA A 228 -24.71 10.91 -44.53
N ILE A 229 -24.30 12.03 -43.92
CA ILE A 229 -24.60 13.38 -44.43
C ILE A 229 -23.99 13.59 -45.81
N GLN A 230 -22.73 13.18 -46.02
CA GLN A 230 -22.07 13.29 -47.32
C GLN A 230 -22.76 12.44 -48.39
N GLU A 231 -23.16 11.21 -48.06
CA GLU A 231 -23.91 10.33 -48.95
C GLU A 231 -25.24 10.97 -49.37
N GLU A 232 -25.97 11.59 -48.43
CA GLU A 232 -27.22 12.28 -48.73
C GLU A 232 -26.99 13.48 -49.67
N VAL A 233 -25.96 14.29 -49.41
CA VAL A 233 -25.61 15.45 -50.25
C VAL A 233 -25.22 15.01 -51.66
N LEU A 234 -24.36 13.99 -51.78
CA LEU A 234 -23.96 13.39 -53.06
C LEU A 234 -25.16 12.81 -53.81
N SER A 235 -26.05 12.11 -53.10
CA SER A 235 -27.27 11.56 -53.68
C SER A 235 -28.21 12.65 -54.22
N LYS A 236 -28.37 13.77 -53.48
CA LYS A 236 -29.14 14.93 -53.95
C LYS A 236 -28.50 15.57 -55.17
N TYR A 237 -27.19 15.77 -55.16
CA TYR A 237 -26.44 16.32 -56.29
C TYR A 237 -26.57 15.43 -57.54
N PHE A 238 -26.40 14.11 -57.37
CA PHE A 238 -26.52 13.15 -58.47
C PHE A 238 -27.93 13.13 -59.05
N LYS A 239 -28.97 13.13 -58.22
CA LYS A 239 -30.37 13.25 -58.67
C LYS A 239 -30.62 14.55 -59.44
N HIS A 240 -30.02 15.65 -58.99
CA HIS A 240 -30.14 16.94 -59.67
C HIS A 240 -29.49 16.92 -61.06
N GLU A 241 -28.25 16.44 -61.18
CA GLU A 241 -27.56 16.34 -62.47
C GLU A 241 -28.27 15.34 -63.42
N LEU A 242 -28.83 14.25 -62.89
CA LEU A 242 -29.61 13.30 -63.68
C LEU A 242 -30.90 13.94 -64.22
N SER A 243 -31.61 14.73 -63.40
CA SER A 243 -32.78 15.50 -63.82
C SER A 243 -32.43 16.53 -64.90
N LYS A 244 -31.32 17.25 -64.74
CA LYS A 244 -30.81 18.21 -65.72
C LYS A 244 -30.47 17.55 -67.06
N ALA A 245 -29.81 16.38 -67.02
CA ALA A 245 -29.51 15.60 -68.21
C ALA A 245 -30.79 15.12 -68.91
N GLU A 246 -31.80 14.69 -68.15
CA GLU A 246 -33.09 14.25 -68.69
C GLU A 246 -33.87 15.41 -69.35
N ILE A 247 -33.89 16.60 -68.72
CA ILE A 247 -34.48 17.81 -69.32
C ILE A 247 -33.76 18.17 -70.61
N HIS A 248 -32.42 18.13 -70.63
CA HIS A 248 -31.63 18.42 -71.82
C HIS A 248 -31.93 17.42 -72.95
N ARG A 249 -32.01 16.12 -72.62
CA ARG A 249 -32.39 15.05 -73.55
C ARG A 249 -33.79 15.28 -74.13
N GLN A 250 -34.77 15.64 -73.29
CA GLN A 250 -36.13 15.94 -73.74
C GLN A 250 -36.19 17.17 -74.66
N TYR A 251 -35.44 18.22 -74.33
CA TYR A 251 -35.31 19.40 -75.18
C TYR A 251 -34.73 19.05 -76.56
N ASP A 252 -33.65 18.28 -76.59
CA ASP A 252 -33.01 17.84 -77.83
C ASP A 252 -33.93 16.93 -78.67
N LEU A 253 -34.64 16.00 -78.03
CA LEU A 253 -35.67 15.20 -78.68
C LEU A 253 -36.77 16.07 -79.29
N GLY A 254 -37.29 17.05 -78.54
CA GLY A 254 -38.29 18.00 -79.02
C GLY A 254 -37.77 18.82 -80.21
N LYS A 255 -36.51 19.25 -80.18
CA LYS A 255 -35.85 19.98 -81.27
C LYS A 255 -35.68 19.10 -82.52
N GLN A 256 -35.32 17.83 -82.35
CA GLN A 256 -35.23 16.87 -83.46
C GLN A 256 -36.60 16.57 -84.05
N ASP A 257 -37.64 16.36 -83.24
CA ASP A 257 -39.01 16.15 -83.73
C ASP A 257 -39.54 17.37 -84.48
N ALA A 258 -39.31 18.59 -83.97
CA ALA A 258 -39.67 19.82 -84.67
C ALA A 258 -38.98 19.95 -86.04
N LYS A 259 -37.67 19.63 -86.12
CA LYS A 259 -36.93 19.58 -87.39
C LYS A 259 -37.49 18.52 -88.34
N PHE A 260 -37.80 17.33 -87.82
CA PHE A 260 -38.39 16.24 -88.60
C PHE A 260 -39.76 16.64 -89.18
N ARG A 261 -40.67 17.18 -88.35
CA ARG A 261 -41.98 17.69 -88.79
C ARG A 261 -41.86 18.81 -89.81
N TYR A 262 -40.88 19.71 -89.65
CA TYR A 262 -40.61 20.75 -90.63
C TYR A 262 -40.19 20.16 -91.99
N ARG A 263 -39.22 19.24 -91.99
CA ARG A 263 -38.78 18.53 -93.21
C ARG A 263 -39.92 17.74 -93.85
N LEU A 264 -40.74 17.07 -93.05
CA LEU A 264 -41.90 16.33 -93.53
C LEU A 264 -42.93 17.25 -94.21
N ARG A 265 -43.19 18.43 -93.64
CA ARG A 265 -44.06 19.45 -94.26
C ARG A 265 -43.48 19.96 -95.58
N GLN A 266 -42.18 20.25 -95.62
CA GLN A 266 -41.51 20.66 -96.86
C GLN A 266 -41.60 19.56 -97.94
N LEU A 267 -41.37 18.29 -97.55
CA LEU A 267 -41.49 17.16 -98.46
C LEU A 267 -42.92 17.01 -98.99
N LYS A 268 -43.92 17.12 -98.11
CA LYS A 268 -45.34 17.09 -98.49
C LYS A 268 -45.66 18.20 -99.50
N HIS A 269 -45.26 19.44 -99.21
CA HIS A 269 -45.46 20.57 -100.11
C HIS A 269 -44.77 20.37 -101.47
N ASN A 270 -43.53 19.87 -101.48
CA ASN A 270 -42.82 19.54 -102.71
C ASN A 270 -43.54 18.47 -103.54
N LEU A 271 -44.11 17.45 -102.89
CA LEU A 271 -44.92 16.43 -103.57
C LEU A 271 -46.22 17.01 -104.14
N GLU A 272 -46.89 17.89 -103.39
CA GLU A 272 -48.09 18.60 -103.86
C GLU A 272 -47.78 19.49 -105.08
N CYS A 273 -46.69 20.26 -105.05
CA CYS A 273 -46.25 21.07 -106.18
C CYS A 273 -45.88 20.22 -107.40
N LYS A 274 -45.17 19.10 -107.21
CA LYS A 274 -44.87 18.16 -108.30
C LYS A 274 -46.15 17.58 -108.90
N ASN A 275 -47.10 17.20 -108.05
CA ASN A 275 -48.39 16.68 -108.51
C ASN A 275 -49.16 17.74 -109.31
N LEU A 276 -49.21 18.99 -108.83
CA LEU A 276 -49.83 20.10 -109.54
C LEU A 276 -49.15 20.38 -110.89
N ALA A 277 -47.81 20.37 -110.94
CA ALA A 277 -47.05 20.53 -112.17
C ALA A 277 -47.33 19.40 -113.17
N ASN A 278 -47.42 18.15 -112.70
CA ASN A 278 -47.79 17.01 -113.53
C ASN A 278 -49.22 17.14 -114.08
N MET A 279 -50.19 17.54 -113.26
CA MET A 279 -51.55 17.80 -113.73
C MET A 279 -51.59 18.92 -114.76
N MET A 280 -50.86 20.01 -114.54
CA MET A 280 -50.79 21.13 -115.47
C MET A 280 -50.14 20.71 -116.80
N TYR A 281 -49.08 19.89 -116.75
CA TYR A 281 -48.48 19.30 -117.95
C TYR A 281 -49.49 18.46 -118.73
N ILE A 282 -50.25 17.58 -118.06
CA ILE A 282 -51.31 16.77 -118.69
C ILE A 282 -52.37 17.69 -119.33
N ILE A 283 -52.85 18.71 -118.63
CA ILE A 283 -53.84 19.66 -119.14
C ILE A 283 -53.29 20.40 -120.37
N CYS A 284 -52.04 20.85 -120.36
CA CYS A 284 -51.41 21.50 -121.51
C CYS A 284 -51.27 20.55 -122.71
N MET A 285 -50.89 19.29 -122.46
CA MET A 285 -50.82 18.24 -123.47
C MET A 285 -52.20 17.97 -124.10
N GLU A 286 -53.24 17.82 -123.28
CA GLU A 286 -54.62 17.62 -123.76
C GLU A 286 -55.13 18.85 -124.52
N ARG A 287 -54.87 20.06 -124.03
CA ARG A 287 -55.21 21.30 -124.75
C ARG A 287 -54.53 21.38 -126.11
N ARG A 288 -53.27 20.95 -126.21
CA ARG A 288 -52.54 20.87 -127.49
C ARG A 288 -53.17 19.83 -128.42
N LYS A 289 -53.49 18.62 -127.93
CA LYS A 289 -54.20 17.60 -128.72
C LYS A 289 -55.55 18.11 -129.24
N CYS A 290 -56.36 18.74 -128.38
CA CYS A 290 -57.63 19.34 -128.80
C CYS A 290 -57.44 20.44 -129.85
N TYR A 291 -56.40 21.27 -129.72
CA TYR A 291 -56.08 22.29 -130.72
C TYR A 291 -55.66 21.67 -132.05
N GLU A 292 -54.80 20.65 -132.04
CA GLU A 292 -54.39 19.89 -133.23
C GLU A 292 -55.60 19.21 -133.90
N GLU A 293 -56.49 18.62 -133.12
CA GLU A 293 -57.73 18.01 -133.59
C GLU A 293 -58.69 19.05 -134.18
N LYS A 294 -58.89 20.20 -133.51
CA LYS A 294 -59.66 21.33 -134.03
C LYS A 294 -59.10 21.79 -135.37
N LEU A 295 -57.78 21.98 -135.46
CA LEU A 295 -57.11 22.43 -136.69
C LEU A 295 -57.23 21.39 -137.82
N ARG A 296 -57.20 20.09 -137.49
CA ARG A 296 -57.46 18.99 -138.42
C ARG A 296 -58.90 19.06 -138.96
N ILE A 297 -59.88 19.26 -138.08
CA ILE A 297 -61.29 19.41 -138.43
C ILE A 297 -61.52 20.66 -139.30
N GLU A 298 -60.93 21.80 -138.91
CA GLU A 298 -60.98 23.05 -139.69
C GLU A 298 -60.39 22.86 -141.09
N LYS A 299 -59.21 22.24 -141.21
CA LYS A 299 -58.59 21.92 -142.51
C LYS A 299 -59.49 21.02 -143.36
N TYR A 300 -60.07 19.98 -142.76
CA TYR A 300 -61.00 19.08 -143.44
C TYR A 300 -62.20 19.85 -144.02
N TYR A 301 -62.87 20.67 -143.20
CA TYR A 301 -64.02 21.45 -143.66
C TYR A 301 -63.65 22.55 -144.66
N VAL A 302 -62.50 23.21 -144.50
CA VAL A 302 -62.01 24.18 -145.51
C VAL A 302 -61.76 23.50 -146.84
N ALA A 303 -61.13 22.32 -146.84
CA ALA A 303 -60.92 21.54 -148.06
C ALA A 303 -62.25 21.11 -148.69
N GLU A 304 -63.22 20.65 -147.89
CA GLU A 304 -64.53 20.25 -148.39
C GLU A 304 -65.33 21.44 -148.92
N ILE A 305 -65.28 22.61 -148.26
CA ILE A 305 -65.85 23.86 -148.75
C ILE A 305 -65.19 24.26 -150.08
N SER A 306 -63.87 24.13 -150.20
CA SER A 306 -63.15 24.42 -151.44
C SER A 306 -63.54 23.47 -152.58
N LYS A 307 -63.73 22.19 -152.26
CA LYS A 307 -64.21 21.17 -153.21
C LYS A 307 -65.65 21.45 -153.65
N LEU A 308 -66.53 21.81 -152.72
CA LEU A 308 -67.90 22.23 -153.01
C LEU A 308 -67.93 23.52 -153.84
N LYS A 309 -67.08 24.52 -153.52
CA LYS A 309 -66.90 25.72 -154.35
C LYS A 309 -66.47 25.36 -155.77
N GLY A 310 -65.42 24.53 -155.93
CA GLY A 310 -64.99 24.06 -157.24
C GLY A 310 -66.08 23.30 -158.00
N THR A 311 -66.91 22.52 -157.29
CA THR A 311 -68.09 21.84 -157.87
C THR A 311 -69.14 22.84 -158.32
N ILE A 312 -69.40 23.90 -157.54
CA ILE A 312 -70.30 25.00 -157.90
C ILE A 312 -69.76 25.78 -159.10
N GLU A 313 -68.47 26.10 -159.15
CA GLU A 313 -67.80 26.74 -160.29
C GLU A 313 -67.94 25.88 -161.55
N SER A 314 -67.68 24.58 -161.44
CA SER A 314 -67.84 23.62 -162.53
C SER A 314 -69.29 23.57 -163.03
N LYS A 315 -70.26 23.45 -162.13
CA LYS A 315 -71.70 23.48 -162.49
C LYS A 315 -72.10 24.83 -163.10
N LYS A 316 -71.59 25.96 -162.59
CA LYS A 316 -71.78 27.29 -163.21
C LYS A 316 -71.19 27.35 -164.62
N SER A 317 -70.04 26.74 -164.85
CA SER A 317 -69.41 26.67 -166.17
C SER A 317 -70.22 25.81 -167.16
N VAL A 318 -70.82 24.71 -166.68
CA VAL A 318 -71.76 23.88 -167.45
C VAL A 318 -73.04 24.66 -167.77
N ILE A 319 -73.60 25.40 -166.82
CA ILE A 319 -74.75 26.29 -167.06
C ILE A 319 -74.39 27.38 -168.09
N LYS A 320 -73.19 27.97 -168.02
CA LYS A 320 -72.71 28.93 -169.05
C LYS A 320 -72.58 28.28 -170.43
N LYS A 321 -72.10 27.03 -170.52
CA LYS A 321 -72.01 26.28 -171.79
C LYS A 321 -73.39 25.96 -172.35
N LEU A 322 -74.31 25.46 -171.54
CA LEU A 322 -75.71 25.24 -171.92
C LEU A 322 -76.40 26.53 -172.39
N ASN A 323 -76.16 27.65 -171.71
CA ASN A 323 -76.67 28.96 -172.15
C ASN A 323 -76.07 29.40 -173.49
N LYS A 324 -74.77 29.15 -173.74
CA LYS A 324 -74.16 29.39 -175.06
C LYS A 324 -74.76 28.49 -176.14
N GLU A 325 -74.97 27.20 -175.86
CA GLU A 325 -75.58 26.24 -176.81
C GLU A 325 -77.05 26.57 -177.10
N MET A 326 -77.79 27.10 -176.12
CA MET A 326 -79.13 27.62 -176.34
C MET A 326 -79.16 28.89 -177.21
N VAL A 327 -78.16 29.76 -177.09
CA VAL A 327 -78.03 30.96 -177.95
C VAL A 327 -77.69 30.55 -179.39
N VAL A 328 -76.83 29.55 -179.59
CA VAL A 328 -76.47 29.01 -180.92
C VAL A 328 -77.68 28.32 -181.58
N LYS A 329 -78.45 27.49 -180.85
CA LYS A 329 -79.69 26.88 -181.38
C LYS A 329 -80.79 27.89 -181.71
N LYS A 330 -80.75 29.09 -181.13
CA LYS A 330 -81.69 30.18 -181.49
C LYS A 330 -81.30 30.89 -182.78
N GLN A 331 -80.01 30.92 -183.15
CA GLN A 331 -79.53 31.52 -184.38
C GLN A 331 -79.70 30.60 -185.61
N GLU A 332 -79.58 29.29 -185.44
CA GLU A 332 -79.78 28.31 -186.53
C GLU A 332 -81.25 28.19 -186.98
N LYS A 333 -82.22 28.46 -186.09
CA LYS A 333 -83.65 28.51 -186.46
C LYS A 333 -84.04 29.71 -187.32
N ASN A 334 -83.30 30.82 -187.25
CA ASN A 334 -83.63 32.03 -188.03
C ASN A 334 -83.08 32.00 -189.47
N GLN A 335 -82.07 31.20 -189.80
CA GLN A 335 -81.52 31.14 -191.16
C GLN A 335 -82.25 30.17 -192.10
N ASN A 336 -82.94 29.15 -191.58
CA ASN A 336 -83.71 28.21 -192.43
C ASN A 336 -85.09 28.73 -192.86
N SER A 337 -85.57 29.86 -192.34
CA SER A 337 -86.85 30.45 -192.76
C SER A 337 -86.78 31.27 -194.07
N MET A 338 -85.59 31.51 -194.65
CA MET A 338 -85.44 32.39 -195.83
C MET A 338 -85.18 31.67 -197.17
N ARG A 339 -85.02 30.34 -197.21
CA ARG A 339 -84.61 29.64 -198.45
C ARG A 339 -85.73 28.93 -199.24
N ILE A 340 -86.99 28.93 -198.78
CA ILE A 340 -88.08 28.24 -199.49
C ILE A 340 -88.92 29.17 -200.40
N PHE A 341 -88.68 30.50 -200.41
CA PHE A 341 -89.53 31.45 -201.16
C PHE A 341 -89.09 31.77 -202.61
N LYS A 342 -88.13 31.05 -203.21
CA LYS A 342 -87.73 31.27 -204.61
C LYS A 342 -87.44 29.93 -205.31
N LEU A 343 -88.45 29.35 -205.97
CA LEU A 343 -88.35 28.48 -207.18
C LEU A 343 -89.72 27.87 -207.56
N ALA A 344 -90.71 28.72 -207.83
CA ALA A 344 -91.92 28.35 -208.59
C ALA A 344 -92.46 29.58 -209.34
N VAL A 345 -91.65 30.11 -210.27
CA VAL A 345 -92.03 30.73 -211.55
C VAL A 345 -91.00 30.26 -212.56
#